data_AF-A0A963Q253-F1
#
_entry.id   AF-A0A963Q253-F1
#
_cell.length_a   1.000
_cell.length_b   1.000
_cell.length_c   1.000
_cell.angle_alpha   90.00
_cell.angle_beta   90.00
_cell.angle_gamma   90.00
#
_symmetry.space_group_name_H-M   'P 1'
#
loop_
_entity.id
_entity.type
_entity.pdbx_description
1 polymer ?
#
loop_
_entity_poly.entity_id
_entity_poly.type
_entity_poly.pdbx_seq_one_letter_code
_entity_poly.pdbx_strand_id
1 'polypeptide(L)'
;MTVLILGLVLFLGAHSVRIFADGWRTRTVARVGAGTWKGLYTVVSIAGFALIVWGFAQAKQQPVLLWQPPVAMKHLNSLFTLLAFVFLAAAYVPRNQIRARLHHPMVLGVKLWAFGHLLATGKMADVVLFGA
;
A
#
# COMPACT_ATOMS: atom_id res chain seq x y z
N MET A 1 -7.57 10.05 -13.01
CA MET A 1 -8.07 9.65 -11.67
C MET A 1 -8.72 8.27 -11.68
N THR A 2 -9.67 8.01 -12.60
CA THR A 2 -10.41 6.74 -12.68
C THR A 2 -9.52 5.50 -12.72
N VAL A 3 -8.49 5.48 -13.57
CA VAL A 3 -7.55 4.35 -13.69
C VAL A 3 -6.82 4.05 -12.38
N LEU A 4 -6.38 5.10 -11.66
CA LEU A 4 -5.73 4.97 -10.35
C LEU A 4 -6.69 4.35 -9.32
N ILE A 5 -7.92 4.85 -9.25
CA ILE A 5 -8.94 4.34 -8.32
C ILE A 5 -9.27 2.87 -8.64
N LEU A 6 -9.46 2.52 -9.91
CA LEU A 6 -9.68 1.13 -10.31
C LEU A 6 -8.52 0.22 -9.93
N GLY A 7 -7.28 0.69 -10.14
CA GLY A 7 -6.08 -0.03 -9.71
C GLY A 7 -6.05 -0.26 -8.20
N LEU A 8 -6.36 0.77 -7.40
CA LEU A 8 -6.44 0.68 -5.94
C LEU A 8 -7.54 -0.29 -5.49
N VAL A 9 -8.74 -0.21 -6.08
CA VAL A 9 -9.85 -1.11 -5.77
C VAL A 9 -9.48 -2.57 -6.06
N LEU A 10 -8.87 -2.85 -7.21
CA LEU A 10 -8.45 -4.20 -7.56
C LEU A 10 -7.35 -4.71 -6.63
N PHE A 11 -6.31 -3.91 -6.42
CA PHE A 11 -5.16 -4.29 -5.60
C PHE A 11 -5.56 -4.50 -4.14
N LEU A 12 -6.16 -3.48 -3.52
CA LEU A 12 -6.56 -3.52 -2.10
C LEU A 12 -7.71 -4.50 -1.88
N GLY A 13 -8.65 -4.58 -2.82
CA GLY A 13 -9.76 -5.54 -2.78
C GLY A 13 -9.26 -6.98 -2.73
N ALA A 14 -8.32 -7.34 -3.61
CA ALA A 14 -7.71 -8.67 -3.60
C ALA A 14 -7.01 -8.99 -2.26
N HIS A 15 -6.25 -8.03 -1.71
CA HIS A 15 -5.55 -8.19 -0.43
C HIS A 15 -6.51 -8.24 0.77
N SER A 16 -7.69 -7.63 0.65
CA SER A 16 -8.69 -7.55 1.71
C SER A 16 -9.64 -8.76 1.75
N VAL A 17 -9.55 -9.69 0.79
CA VAL A 17 -10.41 -10.90 0.75
C VAL A 17 -10.34 -11.68 2.07
N ARG A 18 -9.17 -11.82 2.68
CA ARG A 18 -9.03 -12.52 3.97
C ARG A 18 -9.69 -11.78 5.13
N ILE A 19 -9.83 -10.46 5.04
CA ILE A 19 -10.43 -9.63 6.09
C ILE A 19 -11.95 -9.72 6.00
N PHE A 20 -12.51 -9.55 4.80
CA PHE A 20 -13.96 -9.44 4.60
C PHE A 20 -14.65 -10.74 4.16
N ALA A 21 -13.91 -11.70 3.61
CA ALA A 21 -14.48 -12.87 2.94
C ALA A 21 -13.66 -14.16 3.17
N ASP A 22 -13.08 -14.34 4.38
CA ASP A 22 -12.20 -15.49 4.66
C ASP A 22 -12.89 -16.85 4.48
N GLY A 23 -14.18 -16.95 4.84
CA GLY A 23 -14.97 -18.16 4.64
C GLY A 23 -15.17 -18.50 3.16
N TRP A 24 -15.41 -17.49 2.32
CA TRP A 24 -15.49 -17.69 0.88
C TRP A 24 -14.13 -18.10 0.30
N ARG A 25 -13.06 -17.38 0.66
CA ARG A 25 -11.70 -17.72 0.27
C ARG A 25 -11.35 -19.17 0.60
N THR A 26 -11.63 -19.61 1.83
CA THR A 26 -11.30 -20.96 2.29
C THR A 26 -12.05 -22.02 1.49
N ARG A 27 -13.36 -21.83 1.23
CA ARG A 27 -14.14 -22.72 0.36
C ARG A 27 -13.62 -22.73 -1.08
N THR A 28 -13.25 -21.57 -1.62
CA THR A 28 -12.72 -21.48 -2.99
C THR A 28 -11.38 -22.20 -3.10
N VAL A 29 -10.46 -21.99 -2.15
CA VAL A 29 -9.17 -22.70 -2.10
C VAL A 29 -9.37 -24.21 -2.02
N ALA A 30 -10.33 -24.70 -1.24
CA ALA A 30 -10.66 -26.12 -1.17
C ALA A 30 -11.20 -26.69 -2.49
N ARG A 31 -11.89 -25.86 -3.30
CA ARG A 31 -12.45 -26.25 -4.60
C ARG A 31 -11.44 -26.22 -5.74
N VAL A 32 -10.65 -25.15 -5.85
CA VAL A 32 -9.75 -24.93 -7.00
C VAL A 32 -8.29 -25.25 -6.73
N GLY A 33 -7.96 -25.55 -5.46
CA GLY A 33 -6.60 -25.80 -5.01
C GLY A 33 -5.81 -24.52 -4.70
N ALA A 34 -4.80 -24.67 -3.83
CA ALA A 34 -3.97 -23.55 -3.38
C ALA A 34 -3.13 -22.92 -4.51
N GLY A 35 -2.67 -23.73 -5.48
CA GLY A 35 -1.88 -23.24 -6.62
C GLY A 35 -2.67 -22.29 -7.50
N THR A 36 -3.85 -22.73 -7.97
CA THR A 36 -4.76 -21.93 -8.79
C THR A 36 -5.20 -20.65 -8.08
N TRP A 37 -5.56 -20.75 -6.79
CA TRP A 37 -5.91 -19.57 -6.00
C TRP A 37 -4.76 -18.55 -5.95
N LYS A 38 -3.53 -19.00 -5.66
CA LYS A 38 -2.36 -18.11 -5.63
C LYS A 38 -2.08 -17.52 -7.02
N GLY A 39 -2.23 -18.29 -8.09
CA GLY A 39 -2.08 -17.80 -9.47
C GLY A 39 -3.05 -16.67 -9.79
N LEU A 40 -4.35 -16.89 -9.55
CA LEU A 40 -5.40 -15.88 -9.74
C LEU A 40 -5.14 -14.64 -8.88
N TYR A 41 -4.81 -14.83 -7.60
CA TYR A 41 -4.49 -13.75 -6.69
C TYR A 41 -3.32 -12.90 -7.20
N THR A 42 -2.26 -13.54 -7.69
CA THR A 42 -1.08 -12.87 -8.26
C THR A 42 -1.44 -12.07 -9.51
N VAL A 43 -2.20 -12.67 -10.44
CA VAL A 43 -2.62 -11.98 -11.67
C VAL A 43 -3.44 -10.73 -11.35
N VAL A 44 -4.44 -10.85 -10.47
CA VAL A 44 -5.27 -9.70 -10.06
C VAL A 44 -4.42 -8.63 -9.36
N SER A 45 -3.49 -9.04 -8.48
CA SER A 45 -2.61 -8.10 -7.78
C SER A 45 -1.66 -7.36 -8.73
N ILE A 46 -1.06 -8.06 -9.71
CA ILE A 46 -0.18 -7.44 -10.71
C ILE A 46 -0.98 -6.49 -11.61
N ALA A 47 -2.16 -6.90 -12.06
CA ALA A 47 -3.03 -6.05 -12.88
C ALA A 47 -3.43 -4.77 -12.12
N GLY A 48 -3.86 -4.91 -10.86
CA GLY A 48 -4.17 -3.77 -9.99
C GLY A 48 -2.96 -2.85 -9.79
N PHE A 49 -1.78 -3.41 -9.52
CA PHE A 49 -0.54 -2.65 -9.36
C PHE A 49 -0.14 -1.90 -10.65
N ALA A 50 -0.21 -2.56 -11.81
CA ALA A 50 0.08 -1.93 -13.10
C ALA A 50 -0.89 -0.75 -13.39
N LEU A 51 -2.16 -0.91 -13.06
CA LEU A 51 -3.16 0.15 -13.17
C LEU A 51 -2.89 1.31 -12.20
N ILE A 52 -2.43 1.03 -10.97
CA ILE A 52 -1.99 2.09 -10.04
C ILE A 52 -0.83 2.88 -10.66
N VAL A 53 0.22 2.20 -11.14
CA VAL A 53 1.39 2.84 -11.76
C VAL A 53 0.99 3.71 -12.94
N TRP A 54 0.20 3.14 -13.88
CA TRP A 54 -0.21 3.85 -15.07
C TRP A 54 -1.16 5.01 -14.76
N GLY A 55 -2.17 4.77 -13.91
CA GLY A 55 -3.15 5.77 -13.50
C GLY A 55 -2.51 6.94 -12.74
N PHE A 56 -1.48 6.66 -11.94
CA PHE A 56 -0.69 7.68 -11.26
C PHE A 56 0.21 8.47 -12.21
N ALA A 57 0.82 7.81 -13.20
CA ALA A 57 1.59 8.49 -14.24
C ALA A 57 0.71 9.45 -15.06
N GLN A 58 -0.49 9.01 -15.46
CA GLN A 58 -1.46 9.87 -16.13
C GLN A 58 -1.89 11.05 -15.24
N ALA A 59 -2.18 10.78 -13.96
CA ALA A 59 -2.56 11.80 -13.00
C ALA A 59 -1.52 12.93 -12.83
N LYS A 60 -0.24 12.58 -12.96
CA LYS A 60 0.86 13.54 -12.85
C LYS A 60 0.97 14.48 -14.04
N GLN A 61 0.39 14.15 -15.19
CA GLN A 61 0.40 15.02 -16.38
C GLN A 61 -0.49 16.24 -16.20
N GLN A 62 -1.55 16.13 -15.40
CA GLN A 62 -2.48 17.23 -15.09
C GLN A 62 -2.72 17.28 -13.57
N PRO A 63 -1.73 17.76 -12.80
CA PRO A 63 -1.77 17.69 -11.34
C PRO A 63 -2.80 18.67 -10.78
N VAL A 64 -3.76 18.15 -10.02
CA VAL A 64 -4.68 18.96 -9.21
C VAL A 64 -4.04 19.21 -7.84
N LEU A 65 -3.67 20.46 -7.58
CA LEU A 65 -3.14 20.90 -6.29
C LEU A 65 -4.29 21.18 -5.32
N LEU A 66 -4.23 20.59 -4.13
CA LEU A 66 -5.17 20.81 -3.04
C LEU A 66 -4.62 21.81 -2.02
N TRP A 67 -3.34 21.68 -1.67
CA TRP A 67 -2.62 22.64 -0.82
C TRP A 67 -1.13 22.60 -1.13
N GLN A 68 -0.36 23.55 -0.59
CA GLN A 68 1.09 23.58 -0.73
C GLN A 68 1.74 23.33 0.64
N PRO A 69 2.32 22.13 0.88
CA PRO A 69 2.97 21.82 2.14
C PRO A 69 4.20 22.71 2.38
N PRO A 70 4.46 23.15 3.63
CA PRO A 70 5.72 23.77 3.99
C PRO A 70 6.90 22.86 3.65
N VAL A 71 8.03 23.44 3.22
CA VAL A 71 9.24 22.67 2.84
C VAL A 71 9.73 21.77 3.99
N ALA A 72 9.56 22.21 5.24
CA ALA A 72 9.87 21.43 6.44
C ALA A 72 9.21 20.04 6.47
N MET A 73 7.99 19.90 5.89
CA MET A 73 7.29 18.61 5.85
C MET A 73 8.03 17.57 5.00
N LYS A 74 8.79 18.00 3.99
CA LYS A 74 9.62 17.09 3.18
C LYS A 74 10.73 16.45 4.03
N HIS A 75 11.37 17.23 4.90
CA HIS A 75 12.40 16.72 5.81
C HIS A 75 11.81 15.77 6.85
N LEU A 76 10.63 16.09 7.39
CA LEU A 76 9.92 15.20 8.30
C LEU A 76 9.53 13.88 7.63
N ASN A 77 9.07 13.92 6.38
CA ASN A 77 8.79 12.72 5.60
C ASN A 77 10.05 11.87 5.36
N SER A 78 11.21 12.49 5.09
CA SER A 78 12.46 11.75 4.96
C SER A 78 12.81 10.98 6.25
N LEU A 79 12.62 11.58 7.42
CA LEU A 79 12.81 10.92 8.71
C LEU A 79 11.82 9.75 8.90
N PHE A 80 10.53 9.96 8.61
CA PHE A 80 9.52 8.91 8.70
C PHE A 80 9.77 7.76 7.72
N THR A 81 10.24 8.07 6.51
CA THR A 81 10.63 7.06 5.52
C THR A 81 11.82 6.24 5.99
N LEU A 82 12.82 6.87 6.61
CA LEU A 82 13.95 6.16 7.22
C LEU A 82 13.48 5.19 8.30
N LEU A 83 12.63 5.64 9.22
CA LEU A 83 12.05 4.78 10.26
C LEU A 83 11.18 3.67 9.68
N ALA A 84 10.42 3.94 8.62
CA ALA A 84 9.62 2.94 7.92
C ALA A 84 10.50 1.82 7.33
N PHE A 85 11.68 2.15 6.77
CA PHE A 85 12.63 1.14 6.30
C PHE A 85 13.21 0.30 7.44
N VAL A 86 13.47 0.90 8.61
CA VAL A 86 13.88 0.14 9.81
C VAL A 86 12.79 -0.85 10.22
N PHE A 87 11.52 -0.42 10.22
CA PHE A 87 10.40 -1.32 10.51
C PHE A 87 10.20 -2.41 9.46
N LEU A 88 10.40 -2.09 8.18
CA LEU A 88 10.34 -3.08 7.10
C LEU A 88 11.42 -4.15 7.28
N ALA A 89 12.67 -3.74 7.55
CA ALA A 89 13.77 -4.68 7.83
C ALA A 89 13.46 -5.53 9.07
N ALA A 90 12.96 -4.91 10.15
CA ALA A 90 12.58 -5.61 11.38
C ALA A 90 11.47 -6.66 11.17
N ALA A 91 10.65 -6.55 10.13
CA ALA A 91 9.62 -7.55 9.83
C ALA A 91 10.19 -8.87 9.33
N TYR A 92 11.32 -8.83 8.63
CA TYR A 92 11.91 -9.99 7.97
C TYR A 92 13.15 -10.53 8.69
N VAL A 93 13.88 -9.71 9.45
CA VAL A 93 15.05 -10.16 10.23
C VAL A 93 14.58 -10.96 11.46
N PRO A 94 15.00 -12.22 11.64
CA PRO A 94 14.60 -13.01 12.81
C PRO A 94 15.27 -12.50 14.10
N ARG A 95 14.68 -12.82 15.26
CA ARG A 95 15.24 -12.57 16.62
C ARG A 95 15.59 -11.10 16.94
N ASN A 96 14.79 -10.15 16.48
CA ASN A 96 14.96 -8.73 16.82
C ASN A 96 13.89 -8.24 17.83
N GLN A 97 14.27 -7.28 18.68
CA GLN A 97 13.43 -6.73 19.75
C GLN A 97 12.24 -5.90 19.22
N ILE A 98 12.39 -5.27 18.05
CA ILE A 98 11.35 -4.44 17.44
C ILE A 98 10.14 -5.32 17.07
N ARG A 99 10.38 -6.44 16.37
CA ARG A 99 9.33 -7.41 16.03
C ARG A 99 8.73 -8.07 17.27
N ALA A 100 9.54 -8.33 18.29
CA ALA A 100 9.06 -8.92 19.54
C ALA A 100 8.10 -8.00 20.31
N ARG A 101 8.35 -6.67 20.32
CA ARG A 101 7.52 -5.69 21.02
C ARG A 101 6.33 -5.18 20.20
N LEU A 102 6.51 -4.99 18.88
CA LEU A 102 5.53 -4.34 18.02
C LEU A 102 4.63 -5.31 17.26
N HIS A 103 4.97 -6.61 17.23
CA HIS A 103 4.26 -7.71 16.55
C HIS A 103 4.16 -7.60 15.01
N HIS A 104 3.71 -6.46 14.48
CA HIS A 104 3.47 -6.20 13.05
C HIS A 104 4.28 -5.01 12.52
N PRO A 105 5.63 -5.05 12.59
CA PRO A 105 6.46 -3.92 12.19
C PRO A 105 6.27 -3.53 10.71
N MET A 106 5.98 -4.48 9.82
CA MET A 106 5.67 -4.17 8.40
C MET A 106 4.48 -3.21 8.26
N VAL A 107 3.38 -3.47 8.98
CA VAL A 107 2.16 -2.64 8.91
C VAL A 107 2.44 -1.24 9.47
N LEU A 108 3.20 -1.17 10.57
CA LEU A 108 3.62 0.12 11.15
C LEU A 108 4.53 0.90 10.19
N GLY A 109 5.45 0.23 9.50
CA GLY A 109 6.30 0.83 8.48
C GLY A 109 5.49 1.42 7.32
N VAL A 110 4.56 0.65 6.76
CA VAL A 110 3.69 1.13 5.66
C VAL A 110 2.84 2.32 6.11
N LYS A 111 2.25 2.27 7.31
CA LYS A 111 1.46 3.38 7.87
C LYS A 111 2.29 4.65 8.06
N LEU A 112 3.48 4.51 8.64
CA LEU A 112 4.37 5.65 8.90
C LEU A 112 4.87 6.28 7.61
N TRP A 113 5.22 5.46 6.62
CA TRP A 113 5.60 5.88 5.28
C TRP A 113 4.47 6.65 4.58
N ALA A 114 3.26 6.09 4.55
CA ALA A 114 2.10 6.71 3.94
C ALA A 114 1.75 8.06 4.62
N PHE A 115 1.79 8.10 5.96
CA PHE A 115 1.56 9.31 6.74
C PHE A 115 2.58 10.41 6.41
N GLY A 116 3.88 10.09 6.38
CA GLY A 116 4.91 11.05 6.00
C GLY A 116 4.69 11.62 4.60
N HIS A 117 4.34 10.76 3.64
CA HIS A 117 4.07 11.21 2.28
C HIS A 117 2.84 12.11 2.19
N LEU A 118 1.78 11.84 2.96
CA LEU A 118 0.60 12.71 3.05
C LEU A 118 0.95 14.10 3.62
N LEU A 119 1.84 14.18 4.62
CA LEU A 119 2.31 15.45 5.16
C LEU A 119 3.12 16.25 4.13
N ALA A 120 3.93 15.57 3.31
CA ALA A 120 4.85 16.19 2.37
C ALA A 120 4.27 16.44 0.96
N THR A 121 3.08 15.91 0.67
CA THR A 121 2.37 16.16 -0.58
C THR A 121 1.14 17.05 -0.38
N GLY A 122 0.70 17.70 -1.44
CA GLY A 122 -0.58 18.39 -1.50
C GLY A 122 -1.31 18.22 -2.82
N LYS A 123 -0.99 17.18 -3.61
CA LYS A 123 -1.68 16.88 -4.88
C LYS A 123 -2.75 15.83 -4.64
N MET A 124 -3.88 15.96 -5.33
CA MET A 124 -5.03 15.04 -5.20
C MET A 124 -4.65 13.59 -5.45
N ALA A 125 -3.85 13.31 -6.49
CA ALA A 125 -3.43 11.96 -6.84
C ALA A 125 -2.59 11.29 -5.74
N ASP A 126 -1.74 12.08 -5.08
CA ASP A 126 -0.90 11.60 -4.00
C ASP A 126 -1.75 11.31 -2.76
N VAL A 127 -2.70 12.20 -2.42
CA VAL A 127 -3.64 11.98 -1.32
C VAL A 127 -4.46 10.71 -1.51
N VAL A 128 -4.96 10.47 -2.73
CA VAL A 128 -5.71 9.25 -3.07
C VAL A 128 -4.83 8.00 -2.94
N LEU A 129 -3.57 8.05 -3.39
CA LEU A 129 -2.67 6.90 -3.34
C LEU A 129 -2.22 6.56 -1.92
N PHE A 130 -1.80 7.56 -1.14
CA PHE A 130 -1.27 7.34 0.22
C PHE A 130 -2.37 7.24 1.29
N GLY A 131 -3.60 7.68 0.98
CA GLY A 131 -4.75 7.58 1.88
C GLY A 131 -5.59 6.31 1.73
N ALA A 132 -5.40 5.56 0.64
CA ALA A 132 -6.07 4.28 0.37
C ALA A 132 -5.35 3.10 1.04
#